data_AF-A0A4Y8LN28-F1
#
_entry.id   AF-A0A4Y8LN28-F1
#
_cell.length_a   1.000
_cell.length_b   1.000
_cell.length_c   1.000
_cell.angle_alpha   90.00
_cell.angle_beta   90.00
_cell.angle_gamma   90.00
#
_symmetry.space_group_name_H-M   'P 1'
#
loop_
_entity.id
_entity.type
_entity.pdbx_description
1 polymer ?
#
loop_
_entity_poly.entity_id
_entity_poly.type
_entity_poly.pdbx_seq_one_letter_code
_entity_poly.pdbx_strand_id
1 'polypeptide(L)'
;MERKLFLWIGLFIFPGMALQTLLQVESSYWIEAFIAIAGAAVIYTVLIMLSDKNRTAWLASLTLLGATAVLFIFIGESVFPHH
;
A
#
# COMPACT_ATOMS: atom_id res chain seq x y z
N MET A 1 -16.72 -9.00 -8.09
CA MET A 1 -15.44 -9.51 -7.55
C MET A 1 -15.71 -9.93 -6.12
N GLU A 2 -15.17 -11.04 -5.62
CA GLU A 2 -15.49 -11.47 -4.25
C GLU A 2 -14.78 -10.55 -3.25
N ARG A 3 -15.47 -9.51 -2.78
CA ARG A 3 -14.97 -8.56 -1.76
C ARG A 3 -14.36 -9.27 -0.54
N LYS A 4 -14.84 -10.46 -0.21
CA LYS A 4 -14.27 -11.34 0.82
C LYS A 4 -12.80 -11.68 0.55
N LEU A 5 -12.46 -12.03 -0.68
CA LEU A 5 -11.09 -12.35 -1.07
C LEU A 5 -10.15 -11.16 -0.83
N PHE A 6 -10.54 -9.95 -1.24
CA PHE A 6 -9.72 -8.75 -1.00
C PHE A 6 -9.56 -8.43 0.48
N LEU A 7 -10.61 -8.60 1.29
CA LEU A 7 -10.48 -8.43 2.74
C LEU A 7 -9.50 -9.42 3.35
N TRP A 8 -9.53 -10.69 2.94
CA TRP A 8 -8.56 -11.70 3.38
C TRP A 8 -7.13 -11.36 2.95
N ILE A 9 -6.94 -10.89 1.73
CA ILE A 9 -5.64 -10.44 1.22
C ILE A 9 -5.09 -9.30 2.09
N GLY A 10 -5.90 -8.25 2.34
CA GLY A 10 -5.49 -7.14 3.19
C GLY A 10 -5.14 -7.59 4.62
N LEU A 11 -5.99 -8.42 5.21
CA LEU A 11 -5.79 -8.95 6.56
C LEU A 11 -4.55 -9.84 6.68
N PHE A 12 -4.07 -10.44 5.59
CA PHE A 12 -2.81 -11.16 5.57
C PHE A 12 -1.61 -10.21 5.37
N ILE A 13 -1.70 -9.30 4.39
CA ILE A 13 -0.57 -8.45 3.97
C ILE A 13 -0.21 -7.42 5.05
N PHE A 14 -1.15 -6.66 5.59
CA PHE A 14 -0.83 -5.55 6.50
C PHE A 14 -0.22 -6.00 7.83
N PRO A 15 -0.74 -7.06 8.50
CA PRO A 15 -0.06 -7.64 9.66
C PRO A 15 1.31 -8.24 9.32
N GLY A 16 1.46 -8.84 8.14
CA GLY A 16 2.75 -9.32 7.65
C GLY A 16 3.78 -8.19 7.52
N MET A 17 3.39 -7.06 6.94
CA MET A 17 4.26 -5.87 6.83
C MET A 17 4.56 -5.24 8.20
N ALA A 18 3.59 -5.23 9.11
CA ALA A 18 3.79 -4.78 10.49
C ALA A 18 4.84 -5.63 11.23
N LEU A 19 4.75 -6.96 11.11
CA LEU A 19 5.75 -7.87 11.66
C LEU A 19 7.12 -7.67 11.00
N GLN A 20 7.15 -7.53 9.67
CA GLN A 20 8.40 -7.28 8.94
C GLN A 20 9.09 -5.99 9.40
N THR A 21 8.31 -4.94 9.66
CA THR A 21 8.83 -3.66 10.18
C THR A 21 9.55 -3.85 11.51
N LEU A 22 8.96 -4.61 12.44
CA LEU A 22 9.57 -4.89 13.74
C LEU A 22 10.84 -5.75 13.65
N LEU A 23 10.97 -6.57 12.60
CA LEU A 23 12.10 -7.49 12.43
C LEU A 23 13.25 -6.90 11.61
N GLN A 24 12.97 -6.01 10.65
CA GLN A 24 13.93 -5.59 9.63
C GLN A 24 14.23 -4.09 9.63
N VAL A 25 13.32 -3.24 10.14
CA VAL A 25 13.51 -1.79 10.13
C VAL A 25 14.17 -1.37 11.45
N GLU A 26 15.08 -0.40 11.39
CA GLU A 26 15.68 0.19 12.60
C GLU A 26 14.60 0.85 13.48
N SER A 27 14.76 0.73 14.80
CA SER A 27 13.72 1.15 15.77
C SER A 27 13.37 2.63 15.70
N SER A 28 14.30 3.48 15.25
CA SER A 28 14.08 4.91 15.00
C SER A 28 13.02 5.17 13.93
N TYR A 29 12.91 4.29 12.93
CA TYR A 29 12.02 4.45 11.77
C TYR A 29 10.70 3.65 11.90
N TRP A 30 10.50 2.93 13.01
CA TRP A 30 9.29 2.11 13.20
C TRP A 30 8.01 2.93 13.09
N ILE A 31 7.97 4.10 13.72
CA ILE A 31 6.79 4.96 13.72
C ILE A 31 6.43 5.37 12.28
N GLU A 32 7.41 5.80 11.50
CA GLU A 32 7.22 6.21 10.11
C GLU A 32 6.76 5.06 9.24
N ALA A 33 7.37 3.87 9.40
CA ALA A 33 6.97 2.67 8.70
C ALA A 33 5.53 2.25 9.06
N PHE A 34 5.14 2.29 10.34
CA PHE A 34 3.76 1.99 10.76
C PHE A 34 2.75 3.00 10.23
N ILE A 35 3.10 4.29 10.18
CA ILE A 35 2.26 5.33 9.57
C ILE A 35 2.09 5.05 8.07
N ALA A 36 3.16 4.69 7.36
CA ALA A 36 3.10 4.34 5.94
C ALA A 36 2.22 3.11 5.69
N ILE A 37 2.35 2.07 6.52
CA ILE A 37 1.52 0.86 6.47
C ILE A 37 0.04 1.20 6.72
N ALA A 38 -0.25 2.03 7.72
CA ALA A 38 -1.62 2.46 8.02
C ALA A 38 -2.22 3.27 6.86
N GLY A 39 -1.44 4.19 6.27
CA GLY A 39 -1.85 4.95 5.09
C GLY A 39 -2.16 4.03 3.90
N ALA A 40 -1.30 3.05 3.62
CA ALA A 40 -1.53 2.06 2.58
C ALA A 40 -2.79 1.21 2.84
N ALA A 41 -3.08 0.84 4.09
CA ALA A 41 -4.29 0.10 4.47
C ALA A 41 -5.57 0.89 4.23
N VAL A 42 -5.55 2.20 4.47
CA VAL A 42 -6.68 3.10 4.16
C VAL A 42 -6.91 3.16 2.66
N ILE A 43 -5.86 3.40 1.87
CA ILE A 43 -5.96 3.45 0.39
C ILE A 43 -6.51 2.12 -0.15
N TYR A 44 -6.00 1.00 0.35
CA TYR A 44 -6.46 -0.33 -0.05
C TYR A 44 -7.95 -0.53 0.26
N THR A 45 -8.40 -0.13 1.44
CA THR A 45 -9.82 -0.24 1.83
C THR A 45 -10.72 0.61 0.93
N VAL A 46 -10.29 1.84 0.60
CA VAL A 46 -11.00 2.72 -0.34
C VAL A 46 -11.10 2.08 -1.72
N LEU A 47 -10.02 1.45 -2.22
CA LEU A 47 -10.04 0.72 -3.48
C LEU A 47 -11.02 -0.46 -3.46
N ILE A 48 -11.09 -1.22 -2.37
CA ILE A 48 -12.09 -2.29 -2.22
C ILE A 48 -13.49 -1.71 -2.34
N MET A 49 -13.80 -0.61 -1.63
CA MET A 49 -15.13 0.01 -1.68
C MET A 49 -15.47 0.55 -3.08
N LEU A 50 -14.48 1.09 -3.80
CA LEU A 50 -14.62 1.55 -5.18
C LEU A 50 -14.86 0.39 -6.15
N SER A 51 -14.27 -0.79 -5.91
CA SER A 51 -14.39 -1.94 -6.81
C SER A 51 -15.84 -2.40 -7.03
N ASP A 52 -16.69 -2.25 -6.01
CA ASP A 52 -18.10 -2.59 -6.07
C ASP A 52 -18.99 -1.43 -6.59
N LYS A 53 -18.60 -0.18 -6.31
CA LYS A 53 -19.41 1.01 -6.62
C LYS A 53 -19.17 1.57 -8.02
N ASN A 54 -17.92 1.62 -8.46
CA ASN A 54 -17.53 2.23 -9.73
C ASN A 54 -16.27 1.57 -10.28
N ARG A 55 -16.47 0.59 -11.17
CA ARG A 55 -15.40 -0.20 -11.77
C ARG A 55 -14.41 0.66 -12.57
N THR A 56 -14.87 1.71 -13.24
CA THR A 56 -14.01 2.59 -14.04
C THR A 56 -13.09 3.41 -13.14
N ALA A 57 -13.64 4.01 -12.06
CA ALA A 57 -12.83 4.72 -11.08
C ALA A 57 -11.84 3.79 -10.38
N TRP A 58 -12.27 2.58 -10.01
CA TRP A 58 -11.38 1.57 -9.44
C TRP A 58 -10.21 1.22 -10.37
N LEU A 59 -10.48 0.92 -11.65
CA LEU A 59 -9.44 0.64 -12.64
C LEU A 59 -8.50 1.84 -12.83
N ALA A 60 -9.04 3.05 -12.95
CA ALA A 60 -8.25 4.27 -13.11
C ALA A 60 -7.32 4.51 -11.91
N SER A 61 -7.82 4.35 -10.68
CA SER A 61 -7.01 4.46 -9.46
C SER A 61 -5.91 3.39 -9.42
N LEU A 62 -6.21 2.16 -9.84
CA LEU A 62 -5.24 1.07 -9.88
C LEU A 62 -4.14 1.32 -10.92
N THR A 63 -4.50 1.80 -12.11
CA THR A 63 -3.55 2.20 -13.15
C THR A 63 -2.67 3.35 -12.68
N LEU A 64 -3.26 4.37 -12.04
CA LEU A 64 -2.51 5.51 -11.51
C LEU A 64 -1.50 5.07 -10.44
N LEU A 65 -1.93 4.24 -9.48
CA LEU A 65 -1.04 3.70 -8.44
C LEU A 65 0.06 2.83 -9.03
N GLY A 66 -0.26 1.96 -9.98
CA GLY A 66 0.72 1.14 -10.68
C GLY A 66 1.76 1.99 -11.43
N ALA A 67 1.31 2.99 -12.19
CA ALA A 67 2.21 3.91 -12.89
C ALA A 67 3.10 4.68 -11.91
N THR A 68 2.52 5.18 -10.81
CA THR A 68 3.25 5.91 -9.76
C THR A 68 4.31 5.00 -9.11
N ALA A 69 3.96 3.76 -8.78
CA ALA A 69 4.90 2.80 -8.21
C ALA A 69 6.05 2.50 -9.16
N VAL A 70 5.78 2.29 -10.45
CA VAL A 70 6.81 2.07 -11.47
C VAL A 70 7.74 3.28 -11.58
N LEU A 71 7.20 4.50 -11.57
CA LEU A 71 8.00 5.72 -11.59
C LEU A 71 8.91 5.81 -10.35
N PHE A 72 8.39 5.49 -9.17
CA PHE A 72 9.19 5.50 -7.94
C PHE A 72 10.29 4.43 -7.92
N ILE A 73 10.15 3.31 -8.64
CA ILE A 73 11.24 2.34 -8.79
C ILE A 73 12.45 2.97 -9.49
N PHE A 74 12.24 3.80 -10.51
CA PHE A 74 13.32 4.39 -11.29
C PHE A 74 13.84 5.72 -10.73
N ILE A 75 12.97 6.49 -10.10
CA ILE A 75 13.26 7.86 -9.66
C ILE A 75 13.43 7.93 -8.13
N GLY A 76 13.06 6.87 -7.41
CA GLY A 76 13.07 6.82 -5.95
C GLY A 76 14.41 7.20 -5.33
N GLU A 77 15.52 6.65 -5.84
CA GLU A 77 16.87 6.98 -5.34
C GLU A 77 17.26 8.46 -5.54
N SER A 78 16.71 9.11 -6.56
CA SER A 78 16.99 10.52 -6.86
C SER A 78 16.10 11.50 -6.09
N VAL A 79 14.90 11.08 -5.70
CA VAL A 79 13.92 11.92 -4.96
C VAL A 79 14.01 11.69 -3.46
N PHE A 80 14.38 10.48 -3.03
CA PHE A 80 14.67 10.13 -1.64
C PHE A 80 16.11 9.63 -1.49
N PRO A 81 17.13 10.46 -1.80
CA PRO A 81 18.50 10.09 -1.53
C PRO A 81 18.70 10.09 0.00
N HIS A 82 19.03 8.92 0.57
CA HIS A 82 19.41 8.71 1.98
C HIS A 82 18.32 8.27 2.99
N HIS A 83 17.36 7.46 2.57
CA HIS A 83 16.74 6.49 3.49
C HIS A 83 17.31 5.09 3.24
#